data_AF-A0A7J0G3J2-F1
#
_entry.id   AF-A0A7J0G3J2-F1
#
_cell.length_a   1.000
_cell.length_b   1.000
_cell.length_c   1.000
_cell.angle_alpha   90.00
_cell.angle_beta   90.00
_cell.angle_gamma   90.00
#
_symmetry.space_group_name_H-M   'P 1'
#
loop_
_entity.id
_entity.type
_entity.pdbx_description
1 polymer ?
#
loop_
_entity_poly.entity_id
_entity_poly.type
_entity_poly.pdbx_seq_one_letter_code
_entity_poly.pdbx_strand_id
1 'polypeptide(L)'
;MEISAKLLKFKFHILIATAFSLVIFSLIYLAPGFLNVVAYFWPLFVSTALFLVAVVLFGRTPPPDAEAPGEKAGEGFLGFVAPPPEEVLFAEEIFKPELN
;
A
#
# COMPACT_ATOMS: atom_id res chain seq x y z
N MET A 1 35.44 -9.65 -39.25
CA MET A 1 35.39 -9.17 -37.84
C MET A 1 33.93 -8.87 -37.45
N GLU A 2 33.07 -9.89 -37.27
CA GLU A 2 31.66 -9.67 -36.87
C GLU A 2 31.43 -9.84 -35.36
N ILE A 3 32.28 -10.62 -34.68
CA ILE A 3 32.20 -10.88 -33.24
C ILE A 3 32.39 -9.58 -32.43
N SER A 4 33.33 -8.74 -32.86
CA SER A 4 33.62 -7.45 -32.21
C SER A 4 32.45 -6.46 -32.27
N ALA A 5 31.67 -6.46 -33.37
CA ALA A 5 30.52 -5.58 -33.53
C ALA A 5 29.35 -5.97 -32.60
N LYS A 6 29.14 -7.27 -32.37
CA LYS A 6 28.15 -7.74 -31.39
C LYS A 6 28.57 -7.44 -29.94
N LEU A 7 29.86 -7.56 -29.62
CA LEU A 7 30.38 -7.21 -28.28
C LEU A 7 30.31 -5.72 -27.99
N LEU A 8 30.52 -4.86 -29.00
CA LEU A 8 30.36 -3.40 -28.89
C LEU A 8 28.95 -3.01 -28.42
N LYS A 9 27.92 -3.75 -28.86
CA LYS A 9 26.53 -3.54 -28.46
C LYS A 9 26.29 -3.81 -26.96
N PHE A 10 27.09 -4.69 -26.35
CA PHE A 10 26.99 -5.06 -24.94
C PHE A 10 28.05 -4.41 -24.05
N LYS A 11 28.96 -3.58 -24.57
CA LYS A 11 30.02 -2.92 -23.77
C LYS A 11 29.50 -2.24 -22.52
N PHE A 12 28.37 -1.53 -22.62
CA PHE A 12 27.74 -0.90 -21.46
C PHE A 12 27.18 -1.92 -20.47
N HIS A 13 26.54 -2.99 -20.95
CA HIS A 13 26.03 -4.05 -20.08
C HIS A 13 27.17 -4.77 -19.35
N ILE A 14 28.27 -5.04 -20.05
CA ILE A 14 29.47 -5.64 -19.47
C ILE A 14 30.11 -4.68 -18.46
N LEU A 15 30.29 -3.39 -18.81
CA LEU A 15 30.84 -2.39 -17.88
C LEU A 15 29.98 -2.23 -16.62
N ILE A 16 28.66 -2.15 -16.79
CA ILE A 16 27.72 -2.04 -15.66
C ILE A 16 27.79 -3.30 -14.81
N ALA A 17 27.75 -4.49 -15.42
CA ALA A 17 27.84 -5.74 -14.67
C ALA A 17 29.17 -5.87 -13.93
N THR A 18 30.29 -5.50 -14.56
CA THR A 18 31.61 -5.50 -13.93
C THR A 18 31.70 -4.49 -12.80
N ALA A 19 31.25 -3.25 -13.01
CA ALA A 19 31.23 -2.21 -11.97
C ALA A 19 30.35 -2.63 -10.80
N PHE A 20 29.16 -3.16 -11.07
CA PHE A 20 28.23 -3.66 -10.06
C PHE A 20 28.84 -4.82 -9.27
N SER A 21 29.48 -5.77 -9.95
CA SER A 21 30.21 -6.88 -9.31
C SER A 21 31.34 -6.37 -8.42
N LEU A 22 32.10 -5.35 -8.87
CA LEU A 22 33.17 -4.74 -8.07
C LEU A 22 32.62 -4.05 -6.83
N VAL A 23 31.51 -3.34 -6.95
CA VAL A 23 30.84 -2.68 -5.82
C VAL A 23 30.40 -3.73 -4.81
N ILE A 24 29.73 -4.80 -5.25
CA ILE A 24 29.32 -5.89 -4.35
C ILE A 24 30.53 -6.53 -3.67
N PHE A 25 31.58 -6.84 -4.44
CA PHE A 25 32.79 -7.45 -3.90
C PHE A 25 33.44 -6.53 -2.87
N SER A 26 33.57 -5.24 -3.17
CA SER A 26 34.07 -4.23 -2.22
C SER A 26 33.19 -4.14 -0.97
N LEU A 27 31.87 -4.18 -1.11
CA LEU A 27 30.94 -4.09 0.00
C LEU A 27 31.02 -5.31 0.94
N ILE A 28 31.27 -6.50 0.39
CA ILE A 28 31.43 -7.74 1.16
C ILE A 28 32.82 -7.81 1.82
N TYR A 29 33.89 -7.46 1.10
CA TYR A 29 35.26 -7.63 1.59
C TYR A 29 35.79 -6.45 2.40
N LEU A 30 35.44 -5.22 2.04
CA LEU A 30 35.95 -4.01 2.68
C LEU A 30 35.18 -3.65 3.95
N ALA A 31 33.92 -4.07 4.06
CA ALA A 31 33.08 -3.82 5.22
C ALA A 31 32.66 -5.15 5.87
N PRO A 32 33.47 -5.72 6.80
CA PRO A 32 33.13 -6.95 7.52
C PRO A 32 31.81 -6.85 8.31
N GLY A 33 31.27 -5.63 8.47
CA GLY A 33 29.99 -5.38 9.15
C GLY A 33 28.85 -4.89 8.26
N PHE A 34 29.04 -4.63 6.96
CA PHE A 34 27.93 -4.08 6.16
C PHE A 34 26.76 -5.06 6.07
N LEU A 35 27.04 -6.35 5.90
CA LEU A 35 26.02 -7.38 5.94
C LEU A 35 25.32 -7.46 7.31
N ASN A 36 26.03 -7.21 8.42
CA ASN A 36 25.42 -7.13 9.75
C ASN A 36 24.50 -5.92 9.89
N VAL A 37 24.87 -4.77 9.32
CA VAL A 37 24.02 -3.58 9.28
C VAL A 37 22.77 -3.86 8.44
N VAL A 38 22.90 -4.43 7.24
CA VAL A 38 21.76 -4.82 6.41
C VAL A 38 20.87 -5.84 7.12
N ALA A 39 21.45 -6.82 7.82
CA ALA A 39 20.70 -7.79 8.60
C ALA A 39 19.98 -7.14 9.80
N TYR A 40 20.62 -6.18 10.48
CA TYR A 40 20.02 -5.43 11.59
C TYR A 40 18.82 -4.59 11.12
N PHE A 41 18.94 -3.96 9.96
CA PHE A 41 17.86 -3.16 9.37
C PHE A 41 16.88 -3.98 8.51
N TRP A 42 17.11 -5.28 8.33
CA TRP A 42 16.24 -6.17 7.56
C TRP A 42 14.76 -6.08 7.96
N PRO A 43 14.39 -6.04 9.26
CA PRO A 43 12.99 -5.91 9.65
C PRO A 43 12.34 -4.62 9.12
N LEU A 44 13.09 -3.53 9.06
CA LEU A 44 12.62 -2.24 8.54
C LEU A 44 12.43 -2.28 7.03
N PHE A 45 13.39 -2.88 6.31
CA PHE A 45 13.29 -3.08 4.85
C PHE A 45 12.10 -3.97 4.51
N VAL A 46 11.91 -5.08 5.23
CA VAL A 46 10.77 -6.00 5.01
C VAL A 46 9.45 -5.30 5.28
N SER A 47 9.33 -4.56 6.39
CA SER A 47 8.11 -3.83 6.72
C SER A 47 7.78 -2.76 5.68
N THR A 48 8.80 -2.05 5.21
CA THR A 48 8.65 -1.03 4.16
C THR A 48 8.25 -1.65 2.83
N ALA A 49 8.89 -2.75 2.43
CA ALA A 49 8.54 -3.47 1.21
C ALA A 49 7.10 -4.02 1.26
N LEU A 50 6.71 -4.62 2.39
CA LEU A 50 5.35 -5.11 2.60
C LEU A 50 4.32 -3.97 2.54
N PHE A 51 4.61 -2.84 3.17
CA PHE A 51 3.78 -1.64 3.11
C PHE A 51 3.63 -1.13 1.67
N LEU A 52 4.72 -1.02 0.92
CA LEU A 52 4.67 -0.57 -0.48
C LEU A 52 3.89 -1.56 -1.36
N VAL A 53 4.07 -2.88 -1.15
CA VAL A 53 3.27 -3.90 -1.83
C VAL A 53 1.79 -3.72 -1.51
N ALA A 54 1.42 -3.51 -0.24
CA ALA A 54 0.05 -3.25 0.14
C ALA A 54 -0.49 -1.98 -0.55
N VAL A 55 0.26 -0.87 -0.52
CA VAL A 55 -0.11 0.38 -1.22
C VAL A 55 -0.31 0.16 -2.72
N VAL A 56 0.55 -0.62 -3.37
CA VAL A 56 0.39 -0.93 -4.80
C VAL A 56 -0.83 -1.82 -5.05
N LEU A 57 -1.09 -2.82 -4.21
CA LEU A 57 -2.26 -3.69 -4.35
C LEU A 57 -3.56 -2.91 -4.13
N PHE A 58 -3.66 -2.11 -3.06
CA PHE A 58 -4.83 -1.27 -2.77
C PHE A 58 -4.97 -0.10 -3.74
N GLY A 59 -3.88 0.50 -4.20
CA GLY A 59 -3.91 1.58 -5.19
C GLY A 59 -4.23 1.08 -6.60
N ARG A 60 -4.12 -0.23 -6.86
CA ARG A 60 -4.39 -0.84 -8.16
C ARG A 60 -5.74 -1.55 -8.23
N THR A 61 -6.52 -1.59 -7.15
CA THR A 61 -7.92 -1.97 -7.28
C THR A 61 -8.64 -0.86 -8.03
N PRO A 62 -9.21 -1.12 -9.23
CA PRO A 62 -10.16 -0.18 -9.81
C PRO A 62 -11.29 0.06 -8.79
N PRO A 63 -11.92 1.26 -8.77
CA PRO A 63 -13.12 1.44 -7.98
C PRO A 63 -14.05 0.27 -8.28
N PRO A 64 -14.58 -0.43 -7.25
CA PRO A 64 -15.51 -1.52 -7.51
C PRO A 64 -16.59 -0.96 -8.41
N ASP A 65 -16.84 -1.62 -9.54
CA ASP A 65 -18.03 -1.40 -10.33
C ASP A 65 -19.20 -1.27 -9.34
N ALA A 66 -20.05 -0.27 -9.56
CA ALA A 66 -21.09 0.19 -8.64
C ALA A 66 -22.23 -0.83 -8.40
N GLU A 67 -21.92 -2.13 -8.43
CA GLU A 67 -22.83 -3.25 -8.26
C GLU A 67 -22.24 -4.36 -7.35
N ALA A 68 -21.28 -4.04 -6.49
CA ALA A 68 -20.96 -4.90 -5.35
C ALA A 68 -22.04 -4.72 -4.26
N PRO A 69 -22.66 -5.79 -3.73
CA PRO A 69 -23.72 -5.73 -2.71
C PRO A 69 -23.17 -5.41 -1.32
N GLY A 70 -22.28 -4.40 -1.25
CA GLY A 70 -21.66 -3.85 -0.05
C GLY A 70 -21.89 -2.34 0.09
N GLU A 71 -22.61 -1.70 -0.85
CA GLU A 71 -23.06 -0.31 -0.72
C GLU A 71 -23.90 -0.07 0.55
N LYS A 72 -24.50 -1.14 1.12
CA LYS A 72 -25.22 -1.12 2.39
C LYS A 72 -24.36 -1.35 3.64
N ALA A 73 -23.05 -1.57 3.51
CA ALA A 73 -22.18 -1.83 4.67
C ALA A 73 -21.91 -0.56 5.51
N GLY A 74 -22.04 0.63 4.92
CA GLY A 74 -21.87 1.92 5.62
C GLY A 74 -23.17 2.55 6.13
N GLU A 75 -24.32 2.15 5.58
CA GLU A 75 -25.63 2.73 5.90
C GLU A 75 -26.14 2.29 7.30
N GLY A 76 -25.69 1.14 7.80
CA GLY A 76 -26.06 0.62 9.13
C GLY A 76 -25.51 1.42 10.31
N PHE A 77 -24.48 2.25 10.11
CA PHE A 77 -23.90 3.08 11.18
C PHE A 77 -24.58 4.45 11.31
N LEU A 78 -25.16 4.98 10.24
CA LEU A 78 -25.82 6.28 10.24
C LEU A 78 -27.24 6.21 10.84
N GLY A 79 -27.87 5.03 10.80
CA GLY A 79 -29.18 4.78 11.42
C GLY A 79 -29.15 4.65 12.95
N PHE A 80 -27.97 4.61 13.58
CA PHE A 80 -27.86 4.57 15.05
C PHE A 80 -27.92 5.98 15.69
N VAL A 81 -27.70 7.03 14.88
CA VAL A 81 -27.72 8.44 15.34
C VAL A 81 -29.07 9.11 15.05
N ALA A 82 -29.81 8.62 14.05
CA ALA A 82 -31.15 9.10 13.75
C ALA A 82 -32.18 8.25 14.51
N PRO A 83 -33.02 8.86 15.38
CA PRO A 83 -34.15 8.15 15.97
C PRO A 83 -35.08 7.62 14.85
N PRO A 84 -35.65 6.42 14.99
CA PRO A 84 -36.69 5.93 14.08
C PRO A 84 -37.82 6.96 13.97
N PRO A 85 -38.43 7.14 12.78
CA PRO A 85 -39.49 8.13 12.58
C PRO A 85 -40.70 7.92 13.50
N GLU A 86 -40.87 6.70 14.03
CA GLU A 86 -41.90 6.40 15.03
C GLU A 86 -41.61 7.09 16.38
N GLU A 87 -40.37 7.15 16.85
CA GLU A 87 -40.00 7.80 18.13
C GLU A 87 -40.14 9.33 18.07
N VAL A 88 -39.92 9.93 16.89
CA VAL A 88 -40.14 11.37 16.68
C VAL A 88 -41.64 11.71 16.71
N LEU A 89 -42.49 10.80 16.18
CA LEU A 89 -43.95 10.97 16.19
C LEU A 89 -44.52 10.85 17.61
N PHE A 90 -43.99 9.94 18.43
CA PHE A 90 -44.37 9.83 19.85
C PHE A 90 -43.85 11.02 20.68
N ALA A 91 -42.68 11.57 20.37
CA ALA A 91 -42.16 12.76 21.05
C ALA A 91 -42.95 14.03 20.71
N GLU A 92 -43.44 14.16 19.47
CA GLU A 92 -44.26 15.28 19.02
C GLU A 92 -45.69 15.23 19.59
N GLU A 93 -46.28 14.04 19.78
CA GLU A 93 -47.55 13.89 20.50
C GLU A 93 -47.44 14.23 21.99
N ILE A 94 -46.36 13.84 22.66
CA ILE A 94 -46.17 14.07 24.10
C ILE A 94 -45.91 15.55 24.42
N PHE A 95 -45.30 16.32 23.51
CA PHE A 95 -44.97 17.73 23.75
C PHE A 95 -46.07 18.73 23.34
N LYS A 96 -47.24 18.27 22.87
CA LYS A 96 -48.34 19.19 22.54
C LYS A 96 -49.02 19.68 23.83
N PRO A 97 -48.86 20.94 24.25
CA PRO A 97 -49.59 21.43 25.41
C PRO A 97 -51.06 21.53 25.01
N GLU A 98 -51.92 20.80 25.73
CA GLU A 98 -53.36 21.01 25.75
C GLU A 98 -53.63 22.47 26.14
N LEU A 99 -53.83 23.33 25.14
CA LEU A 99 -54.28 24.70 25.33
C LEU A 99 -55.81 24.67 25.46
N ASN A 100 -56.28 24.53 26.69
CA ASN A 100 -57.65 24.88 27.09
C ASN A 100 -57.75 26.38 27.35
#